data_AF-A0A527XDU7-F1
#
_entry.id   AF-A0A527XDU7-F1
#
_cell.length_a   1.000
_cell.length_b   1.000
_cell.length_c   1.000
_cell.angle_alpha   90.00
_cell.angle_beta   90.00
_cell.angle_gamma   90.00
#
_symmetry.space_group_name_H-M   'P 1'
#
loop_
_entity.id
_entity.type
_entity.pdbx_description
1 polymer ?
#
loop_
_entity_poly.entity_id
_entity_poly.type
_entity_poly.pdbx_seq_one_letter_code
_entity_poly.pdbx_strand_id
1 'polypeptide(L)' 'MDQRVKPSPEEIRRAREDNPKMRERDLSAQLGISEAELVAAQCGISAVRVEPRVNDLLTGLEAVG' A
#
# COMPACT_ATOMS: atom_id res chain seq x y z
N MET A 1 17.45 -15.02 -10.73
CA MET A 1 16.51 -14.08 -10.10
C MET A 1 15.29 -14.08 -10.99
N ASP A 2 14.23 -14.76 -10.56
CA ASP A 2 13.00 -14.89 -11.36
C ASP A 2 12.36 -13.49 -11.45
N GLN A 3 12.34 -12.89 -12.64
CA GLN A 3 11.61 -11.66 -12.89
C GLN A 3 10.12 -12.00 -12.95
N ARG A 4 9.50 -12.19 -11.79
CA ARG A 4 8.04 -12.14 -11.71
C ARG A 4 7.60 -10.75 -12.15
N VAL A 5 6.81 -10.72 -13.22
CA VAL A 5 6.17 -9.49 -13.68
C VAL A 5 5.31 -8.97 -12.54
N LYS A 6 5.59 -7.75 -12.08
CA LYS A 6 4.81 -7.15 -11.01
C LYS A 6 3.38 -6.91 -11.49
N PRO A 7 2.36 -7.22 -10.68
CA PRO A 7 0.97 -6.93 -11.04
C PRO A 7 0.78 -5.42 -11.22
N SER A 8 -0.10 -5.06 -12.15
CA SER A 8 -0.52 -3.68 -12.38
C SER A 8 -1.30 -3.13 -11.17
N PRO A 9 -1.39 -1.80 -11.02
CA PRO A 9 -2.19 -1.19 -9.96
C PRO A 9 -3.66 -1.64 -9.98
N GLU A 10 -4.24 -1.86 -11.15
CA GLU A 10 -5.62 -2.34 -11.29
C GLU A 10 -5.79 -3.77 -10.77
N GLU A 11 -4.86 -4.66 -11.09
CA GLU A 11 -4.87 -6.05 -10.60
C GLU A 11 -4.69 -6.10 -9.08
N ILE A 12 -3.81 -5.27 -8.53
CA ILE A 12 -3.61 -5.14 -7.08
C ILE A 12 -4.90 -4.68 -6.39
N ARG A 13 -5.60 -3.68 -6.96
CA ARG A 13 -6.87 -3.19 -6.42
C ARG A 13 -7.96 -4.25 -6.47
N ARG A 14 -8.09 -4.96 -7.60
CA ARG A 14 -9.06 -6.05 -7.74
C ARG A 14 -8.80 -7.15 -6.71
N ALA A 15 -7.55 -7.56 -6.53
CA ALA A 15 -7.18 -8.56 -5.53
C ALA A 15 -7.55 -8.12 -4.09
N ARG A 16 -7.48 -6.82 -3.79
CA ARG A 16 -7.93 -6.24 -2.52
C ARG A 16 -9.45 -6.27 -2.35
N GLU A 17 -10.19 -5.95 -3.41
CA GLU A 17 -11.66 -6.01 -3.45
C GLU A 17 -12.18 -7.44 -3.28
N ASP A 18 -11.51 -8.41 -3.89
CA ASP A 18 -11.85 -9.84 -3.78
C ASP A 18 -11.53 -10.42 -2.38
N ASN A 19 -10.61 -9.80 -1.64
CA ASN A 19 -10.13 -10.26 -0.34
C ASN A 19 -10.27 -9.19 0.77
N PRO A 20 -11.47 -8.65 1.04
CA PRO A 20 -11.65 -7.46 1.87
C PRO A 20 -11.32 -7.71 3.35
N LYS A 21 -11.42 -8.97 3.81
CA LYS A 21 -11.11 -9.36 5.20
C LYS A 21 -9.66 -9.81 5.40
N MET A 22 -8.91 -9.99 4.32
CA MET A 22 -7.52 -10.44 4.39
C MET A 22 -6.63 -9.30 4.87
N ARG A 23 -5.61 -9.61 5.67
CA ARG A 23 -4.61 -8.61 6.06
C ARG A 23 -3.77 -8.22 4.84
N GLU A 24 -3.45 -6.94 4.75
CA GLU A 24 -2.68 -6.35 3.65
C GLU A 24 -1.30 -6.98 3.49
N ARG A 25 -0.66 -7.32 4.61
CA ARG A 25 0.60 -8.09 4.66
C ARG A 25 0.50 -9.42 3.91
N ASP A 26 -0.53 -10.20 4.23
CA ASP A 26 -0.68 -11.55 3.68
C ASP A 26 -1.04 -11.49 2.19
N LEU A 27 -1.92 -10.55 1.82
CA LEU A 27 -2.26 -10.29 0.42
C LEU A 27 -1.04 -9.85 -0.40
N SER A 28 -0.22 -8.94 0.14
CA SER A 28 1.00 -8.46 -0.52
C SER A 28 2.00 -9.61 -0.75
N ALA A 29 2.17 -10.47 0.27
CA ALA A 29 3.01 -11.66 0.17
C ALA A 29 2.51 -12.65 -0.90
N GLN A 30 1.19 -12.87 -1.01
CA GLN A 30 0.60 -13.71 -2.06
C GLN A 30 0.80 -13.13 -3.46
N LEU A 31 0.67 -11.81 -3.61
CA LEU A 31 0.90 -11.09 -4.87
C LEU A 31 2.39 -10.94 -5.22
N GLY A 32 3.30 -11.24 -4.29
CA GLY A 32 4.75 -11.10 -4.48
C GLY A 32 5.20 -9.65 -4.55
N ILE A 33 4.50 -8.74 -3.87
CA ILE A 33 4.82 -7.31 -3.78
C ILE A 33 5.04 -6.89 -2.33
N SER A 34 5.60 -5.70 -2.12
CA SER A 34 5.66 -5.07 -0.81
C SER A 34 4.30 -4.48 -0.38
N GLU A 35 4.09 -4.34 0.93
CA GLU A 35 2.90 -3.64 1.47
C GLU A 35 2.83 -2.18 0.96
N ALA A 36 3.98 -1.53 0.76
CA ALA A 36 4.04 -0.18 0.20
C ALA A 36 3.51 -0.11 -1.24
N GLU A 37 3.74 -1.14 -2.05
CA GLU A 37 3.20 -1.22 -3.42
C GLU A 37 1.69 -1.45 -3.41
N LEU A 38 1.17 -2.26 -2.47
CA LEU A 38 -0.26 -2.40 -2.25
C LEU A 38 -0.92 -1.05 -1.91
N VAL A 39 -0.34 -0.29 -0.98
CA VAL A 39 -0.83 1.06 -0.61
C VAL A 39 -0.69 2.03 -1.79
N ALA A 40 0.42 1.97 -2.54
CA ALA A 40 0.63 2.84 -3.69
C ALA A 40 -0.43 2.63 -4.79
N ALA A 41 -0.92 1.41 -4.99
CA ALA A 41 -2.01 1.12 -5.93
C ALA A 41 -3.35 1.77 -5.53
N GLN A 42 -3.51 2.15 -4.25
CA GLN A 42 -4.69 2.80 -3.69
C GLN A 42 -4.60 4.34 -3.63
N CYS A 43 -3.46 4.92 -4.03
CA CYS A 43 -3.27 6.36 -4.06
C CYS A 43 -4.30 7.05 -4.98
N GLY A 44 -4.99 8.07 -4.46
CA GLY A 44 -6.04 8.81 -5.16
C GLY A 44 -7.44 8.22 -5.01
N ILE A 45 -7.58 7.06 -4.36
CA ILE A 45 -8.88 6.43 -4.06
C ILE A 45 -9.11 6.41 -2.55
N SER A 46 -8.27 5.67 -1.83
CA SER A 46 -8.37 5.49 -0.38
C SER A 46 -7.07 5.86 0.37
N ALA A 47 -5.97 6.00 -0.35
CA ALA A 47 -4.69 6.48 0.17
C ALA A 47 -4.29 7.80 -0.50
N VAL A 48 -3.49 8.61 0.19
CA VAL A 48 -2.88 9.84 -0.34
C VAL A 48 -1.37 9.75 -0.17
N ARG A 49 -0.64 10.07 -1.24
CA ARG A 49 0.83 10.12 -1.19
C ARG A 49 1.27 11.42 -0.52
N VAL A 50 2.08 11.30 0.52
CA VAL A 50 2.70 12.43 1.21
C VAL A 50 4.18 12.54 0.88
N GLU A 51 4.78 13.70 1.13
CA GLU A 51 6.24 13.83 1.07
C GLU A 51 6.88 12.98 2.18
N PRO A 52 8.02 12.30 1.91
CA PRO A 52 8.65 11.40 2.87
C PRO A 52 9.47 12.15 3.95
N ARG A 53 8.93 13.24 4.50
CA ARG A 53 9.54 14.02 5.58
C ARG A 53 9.09 13.48 6.93
N VAL A 54 9.72 12.37 7.34
CA VAL A 54 9.31 11.62 8.54
C VAL A 54 9.37 12.48 9.79
N ASN A 55 10.40 13.32 9.95
CA ASN A 55 10.52 14.20 11.12
C ASN A 55 9.35 15.20 11.21
N ASP A 56 9.03 15.88 10.10
CA ASP A 56 7.92 16.84 10.03
C ASP A 56 6.57 16.16 10.37
N LEU A 57 6.36 14.94 9.86
CA LEU A 57 5.17 14.15 10.15
C LEU A 57 5.09 13.79 11.64
N LEU A 58 6.16 13.25 12.22
CA LEU A 58 6.17 12.81 13.63
C LEU A 58 5.99 13.97 14.60
N THR A 59 6.65 15.10 14.36
CA THR A 59 6.46 16.31 15.18
C THR A 59 5.04 16.87 15.02
N GLY A 60 4.47 16.83 13.81
CA GLY A 60 3.09 17.29 13.58
C GLY A 60 2.01 16.43 14.25
N LEU A 61 2.28 15.13 14.51
CA LEU A 61 1.33 14.22 15.16
C LEU A 61 1.04 14.59 16.62
N GLU A 62 1.92 15.34 17.30
CA GLU A 62 1.67 15.81 18.68
C GLU A 62 0.38 16.61 18.83
N ALA A 63 -0.09 17.27 17.76
CA ALA A 63 -1.28 18.10 17.78
C ALA A 63 -2.61 17.33 17.70
N VAL A 64 -2.60 16.02 17.44
CA VAL A 64 -3.82 15.23 17.15
C VAL A 64 -4.20 14.18 18.20
N GLY A 65 -3.45 14.08 19.31
CA GLY A 65 -3.80 13.27 20.49
C GLY A 65 -2.90 12.08 20.77
#